data_AF-A0A4P9XM47-F1
#
_entry.id   AF-A0A4P9XM47-F1
#
_cell.length_a   1.000
_cell.length_b   1.000
_cell.length_c   1.000
_cell.angle_alpha   90.00
_cell.angle_beta   90.00
_cell.angle_gamma   90.00
#
_symmetry.space_group_name_H-M   'P 1'
#
loop_
_entity.id
_entity.type
_entity.pdbx_description
1 polymer ?
#
loop_
_entity_poly.entity_id
_entity_poly.type
_entity_poly.pdbx_seq_one_letter_code
_entity_poly.pdbx_strand_id
1 'polypeptide(L)'
;MSVVLDNPQYVLSPTDPRARVVTLLESLTQDSEKNIAWFKEYFHGREHATFLALDSPRGPLAVSVIEDNRSCYRVLIRNTQGGERVTVPVSAIPTTWIRRLLGMRPTASAALHTIADKVPVDNLTLTRNARLAHELLMMDERQVIRSYKFGICYLKAGQTTETEMLENDWEDTSPAFRKFLDFIGERIRLKGWKGYRAGLDVREDHTGTHSVFARLQNYEVMFHVAPMLPGRITDGQRIDRKRHIGNDIVLIIFQDDPSSGAFRLSSIRSKQNHIICFVSPKNNGFELLISPRKEVPYFTPDLPEPPVIGTDATSREFLLHKLINGERASYKAPIFASKITRTRSVLLYDVIDRYL
;
A
#
# COMPACT_ATOMS: atom_id res chain seq x y z
N MET A 1 -3.64 -4.61 26.77
CA MET A 1 -3.67 -3.18 26.34
C MET A 1 -4.88 -2.44 26.90
N SER A 2 -4.83 -1.10 26.93
CA SER A 2 -5.96 -0.26 27.38
C SER A 2 -6.18 0.90 26.42
N VAL A 3 -7.32 0.86 25.70
CA VAL A 3 -7.70 1.84 24.67
C VAL A 3 -9.20 2.13 24.79
N VAL A 4 -9.57 3.41 24.77
CA VAL A 4 -10.96 3.86 24.71
C VAL A 4 -11.34 4.09 23.25
N LEU A 5 -12.33 3.35 22.76
CA LEU A 5 -12.92 3.52 21.42
C LEU A 5 -13.94 4.66 21.38
N ASP A 6 -13.54 5.86 21.80
CA ASP A 6 -14.40 7.05 21.85
C ASP A 6 -14.41 7.86 20.55
N ASN A 7 -13.76 7.34 19.50
CA ASN A 7 -13.81 7.89 18.14
C ASN A 7 -14.58 6.95 17.20
N PRO A 8 -15.78 7.34 16.73
CA PRO A 8 -16.63 6.46 15.94
C PRO A 8 -16.08 6.16 14.54
N GLN A 9 -15.02 6.84 14.10
CA GLN A 9 -14.36 6.56 12.82
C GLN A 9 -13.53 5.29 12.88
N TYR A 10 -13.04 4.90 14.06
CA TYR A 10 -12.19 3.74 14.25
C TYR A 10 -12.98 2.52 14.75
N VAL A 11 -12.50 1.34 14.37
CA VAL A 11 -12.99 0.04 14.85
C VAL A 11 -11.80 -0.80 15.27
N LEU A 12 -12.02 -1.92 15.95
CA LEU A 12 -10.96 -2.89 16.23
C LEU A 12 -10.91 -3.95 15.13
N SER A 13 -9.71 -4.30 14.69
CA SER A 13 -9.51 -5.50 13.88
C SER A 13 -9.81 -6.75 14.72
N PRO A 14 -10.51 -7.75 14.16
CA PRO A 14 -10.73 -9.01 14.83
C PRO A 14 -9.43 -9.83 14.95
N THR A 15 -9.41 -10.74 15.91
CA THR A 15 -8.43 -11.83 16.03
C THR A 15 -9.01 -13.10 15.41
N ASP A 16 -8.15 -14.02 14.94
CA ASP A 16 -8.54 -15.35 14.50
C ASP A 16 -7.72 -16.42 15.25
N PRO A 17 -8.35 -17.36 15.99
CA PRO A 17 -7.66 -18.43 16.70
C PRO A 17 -6.93 -19.43 15.79
N ARG A 18 -7.22 -19.40 14.48
CA ARG A 18 -6.54 -20.19 13.45
C ARG A 18 -5.38 -19.43 12.81
N ALA A 19 -5.29 -18.12 12.99
CA ALA A 19 -4.17 -17.34 12.47
C ALA A 19 -2.86 -17.77 13.13
N ARG A 20 -1.79 -17.77 12.35
CA ARG A 20 -0.45 -18.12 12.80
C ARG A 20 0.53 -17.05 12.33
N VAL A 21 1.51 -16.76 13.18
CA VAL A 21 2.64 -15.90 12.85
C VAL A 21 3.62 -16.74 12.05
N VAL A 22 3.56 -16.61 10.73
CA VAL A 22 4.40 -17.35 9.77
C VAL A 22 5.03 -16.39 8.76
N THR A 23 6.07 -16.83 8.06
CA THR A 23 6.64 -16.09 6.93
C THR A 23 5.64 -16.04 5.78
N LEU A 24 5.29 -14.86 5.29
CA LEU A 24 4.19 -14.65 4.36
C LEU A 24 4.66 -14.19 2.98
N LEU A 25 5.26 -15.10 2.20
CA LEU A 25 5.83 -14.76 0.90
C LEU A 25 4.81 -14.16 -0.08
N GLU A 26 3.56 -14.65 -0.07
CA GLU A 26 2.51 -14.22 -1.01
C GLU A 26 1.72 -12.98 -0.56
N SER A 27 1.78 -12.62 0.72
CA SER A 27 0.85 -11.63 1.30
C SER A 27 1.13 -10.18 0.89
N LEU A 28 2.28 -9.89 0.26
CA LEU A 28 2.65 -8.55 -0.19
C LEU A 28 2.36 -8.27 -1.66
N THR A 29 1.82 -9.22 -2.42
CA THR A 29 1.69 -8.98 -3.86
C THR A 29 0.58 -7.98 -4.15
N GLN A 30 0.92 -6.79 -4.63
CA GLN A 30 -0.04 -5.76 -5.02
C GLN A 30 -0.80 -6.18 -6.29
N ASP A 31 -2.01 -5.67 -6.48
CA ASP A 31 -2.75 -5.95 -7.72
C ASP A 31 -2.03 -5.41 -8.96
N SER A 32 -1.31 -4.29 -8.84
CA SER A 32 -0.40 -3.80 -9.88
C SER A 32 0.72 -4.80 -10.19
N GLU A 33 1.35 -5.41 -9.18
CA GLU A 33 2.37 -6.44 -9.36
C GLU A 33 1.81 -7.71 -9.98
N LYS A 34 0.59 -8.12 -9.62
CA LYS A 34 -0.11 -9.23 -10.28
C LYS A 34 -0.38 -8.94 -11.76
N ASN A 35 -0.78 -7.71 -12.09
CA ASN A 35 -1.00 -7.30 -13.47
C ASN A 35 0.31 -7.25 -14.27
N ILE A 36 1.40 -6.77 -13.67
CA ILE A 36 2.75 -6.78 -14.26
C ILE A 36 3.20 -8.22 -14.53
N ALA A 37 3.11 -9.10 -13.54
CA ALA A 37 3.49 -10.50 -13.67
C ALA A 37 2.67 -11.19 -14.78
N TRP A 38 1.35 -10.97 -14.79
CA TRP A 38 0.45 -11.50 -15.81
C TRP A 38 0.76 -10.95 -17.20
N PHE A 39 1.07 -9.67 -17.33
CA PHE A 39 1.48 -9.08 -18.60
C PHE A 39 2.81 -9.67 -19.10
N LYS A 40 3.79 -9.84 -18.19
CA LYS A 40 5.08 -10.49 -18.51
C LYS A 40 4.91 -11.94 -18.95
N GLU A 41 4.02 -12.69 -18.30
CA GLU A 41 3.75 -14.09 -18.62
C GLU A 41 3.06 -14.27 -19.98
N TYR A 42 2.04 -13.46 -20.27
CA TYR A 42 1.17 -13.71 -21.43
C TYR A 42 1.41 -12.80 -22.64
N PHE A 43 1.94 -11.59 -22.44
CA PHE A 43 2.03 -10.56 -23.50
C PHE A 43 3.47 -10.18 -23.86
N HIS A 44 4.38 -10.17 -22.88
CA HIS A 44 5.75 -9.74 -23.13
C HIS A 44 6.46 -10.69 -24.12
N GLY A 45 7.10 -10.11 -25.15
CA GLY A 45 7.73 -10.86 -26.24
C GLY A 45 6.76 -11.53 -27.23
N ARG A 46 5.44 -11.37 -27.06
CA ARG A 46 4.41 -11.92 -27.95
C ARG A 46 3.67 -10.81 -28.67
N GLU A 47 3.37 -11.02 -29.96
CA GLU A 47 2.54 -10.09 -30.72
C GLU A 47 1.11 -10.07 -30.16
N HIS A 48 0.58 -8.87 -29.92
CA HIS A 48 -0.77 -8.67 -29.41
C HIS A 48 -1.34 -7.33 -29.90
N ALA A 49 -2.66 -7.21 -29.91
CA ALA A 49 -3.33 -5.96 -30.22
C ALA A 49 -3.42 -5.08 -28.97
N THR A 50 -3.18 -3.79 -29.10
CA THR A 50 -3.48 -2.81 -28.04
C THR A 50 -4.41 -1.75 -28.58
N PHE A 51 -5.49 -1.48 -27.85
CA PHE A 51 -6.52 -0.52 -28.19
C PHE A 51 -6.46 0.64 -27.20
N LEU A 52 -6.42 1.87 -27.69
CA LEU A 52 -6.20 3.07 -26.87
C LEU A 52 -7.36 4.06 -27.00
N ALA A 53 -7.64 4.81 -25.94
CA ALA A 53 -8.52 5.98 -25.99
C ALA A 53 -8.04 7.05 -25.00
N LEU A 54 -7.89 8.30 -25.44
CA LEU A 54 -7.67 9.44 -24.55
C LEU A 54 -8.97 9.81 -23.82
N ASP A 55 -10.04 9.94 -24.59
CA ASP A 55 -11.36 10.34 -24.09
C ASP A 55 -12.35 9.17 -24.18
N SER A 56 -12.80 8.72 -23.02
CA SER A 56 -13.86 7.73 -22.89
C SER A 56 -14.69 8.02 -21.63
N PRO A 57 -15.89 7.42 -21.48
CA PRO A 57 -16.67 7.51 -20.23
C PRO A 57 -15.90 7.05 -18.96
N ARG A 58 -14.79 6.32 -19.13
CA ARG A 58 -13.92 5.85 -18.03
C ARG A 58 -12.60 6.65 -17.91
N GLY A 59 -12.46 7.74 -18.68
CA GLY A 59 -11.20 8.48 -18.84
C GLY A 59 -10.24 7.79 -19.83
N PRO A 60 -8.93 8.04 -19.73
CA PRO A 60 -7.94 7.39 -20.58
C PRO A 60 -7.92 5.86 -20.38
N LEU A 61 -7.84 5.12 -21.48
CA LEU A 61 -7.88 3.65 -21.51
C LEU A 61 -6.81 3.05 -22.41
N ALA A 62 -6.16 1.98 -21.94
CA ALA A 62 -5.33 1.11 -22.77
C ALA A 62 -5.73 -0.36 -22.57
N VAL A 63 -6.11 -1.04 -23.64
CA VAL A 63 -6.63 -2.42 -23.60
C VAL A 63 -5.76 -3.33 -24.46
N SER A 64 -4.96 -4.18 -23.82
CA SER A 64 -4.13 -5.18 -24.50
C SER A 64 -4.90 -6.49 -24.64
N VAL A 65 -4.94 -7.05 -25.86
CA VAL A 65 -5.67 -8.27 -26.21
C VAL A 65 -4.74 -9.25 -26.93
N ILE A 66 -4.60 -10.46 -26.40
CA ILE A 66 -3.79 -11.53 -27.00
C ILE A 66 -4.58 -12.83 -27.12
N GLU A 67 -4.40 -13.54 -28.24
CA GLU A 67 -4.88 -14.91 -28.38
C GLU A 67 -3.96 -15.85 -27.59
N ASP A 68 -4.53 -16.69 -26.72
CA ASP A 68 -3.80 -17.65 -25.92
C ASP A 68 -4.26 -19.08 -26.17
N ASN A 69 -3.31 -19.96 -26.50
CA ASN A 69 -3.49 -21.40 -26.71
C ASN A 69 -4.68 -21.79 -27.61
N ARG A 70 -5.08 -20.90 -28.53
CA ARG A 70 -6.23 -21.07 -29.47
C ARG A 70 -7.58 -21.35 -28.80
N SER A 71 -7.67 -21.21 -27.48
CA SER A 71 -8.86 -21.55 -26.69
C SER A 71 -9.50 -20.30 -26.08
N CYS A 72 -8.72 -19.25 -25.84
CA CYS A 72 -9.22 -18.01 -25.29
C CYS A 72 -8.46 -16.77 -25.78
N TYR A 73 -9.05 -15.61 -25.53
CA TYR A 73 -8.40 -14.32 -25.59
C TYR A 73 -8.19 -13.81 -24.17
N ARG A 74 -6.98 -13.34 -23.90
CA ARG A 74 -6.63 -12.66 -22.65
C ARG A 74 -6.65 -11.17 -22.89
N VAL A 75 -7.34 -10.45 -22.01
CA VAL A 75 -7.52 -9.00 -22.08
C VAL A 75 -7.02 -8.36 -20.79
N LEU A 76 -6.12 -7.39 -20.92
CA LEU A 76 -5.72 -6.49 -19.84
C LEU A 76 -6.27 -5.09 -20.11
N ILE A 77 -7.24 -4.66 -19.31
CA ILE A 77 -7.82 -3.32 -19.38
C ILE A 77 -7.09 -2.45 -18.36
N ARG A 78 -6.39 -1.41 -18.83
CA ARG A 78 -5.78 -0.39 -17.97
C ARG A 78 -6.66 0.85 -17.99
N ASN A 79 -7.07 1.31 -16.82
CA ASN A 79 -7.89 2.50 -16.64
C ASN A 79 -7.41 3.32 -15.44
N THR A 80 -8.08 4.45 -15.18
CA THR A 80 -7.74 5.37 -14.09
C THR A 80 -7.88 4.75 -12.69
N GLN A 81 -8.66 3.69 -12.53
CA GLN A 81 -8.87 2.97 -11.27
C GLN A 81 -7.86 1.83 -11.06
N GLY A 82 -7.30 1.27 -12.14
CA GLY A 82 -6.30 0.21 -12.08
C GLY A 82 -6.32 -0.69 -13.32
N GLY A 83 -5.77 -1.90 -13.18
CA GLY A 83 -5.79 -2.91 -14.24
C GLY A 83 -6.80 -4.02 -13.94
N GLU A 84 -7.63 -4.34 -14.92
CA GLU A 84 -8.60 -5.44 -14.88
C GLU A 84 -8.20 -6.53 -15.88
N ARG A 85 -8.19 -7.78 -15.43
CA ARG A 85 -7.85 -8.95 -16.25
C ARG A 85 -9.12 -9.70 -16.63
N VAL A 86 -9.31 -9.96 -17.91
CA VAL A 86 -10.46 -10.71 -18.43
C VAL A 86 -9.97 -11.83 -19.35
N THR A 87 -10.63 -12.98 -19.28
CA THR A 87 -10.41 -14.09 -20.22
C THR A 87 -11.70 -14.36 -20.96
N VAL A 88 -11.65 -14.33 -22.29
CA VAL A 88 -12.79 -14.55 -23.17
C VAL A 88 -12.60 -15.87 -23.90
N PRO A 89 -13.41 -16.91 -23.64
CA PRO A 89 -13.34 -18.16 -24.39
C PRO A 89 -13.64 -17.94 -25.87
N VAL A 90 -12.91 -18.61 -26.77
CA VAL A 90 -13.15 -18.50 -28.22
C VAL A 90 -14.58 -18.90 -28.59
N SER A 91 -15.18 -19.84 -27.87
CA SER A 91 -16.57 -20.27 -28.05
C SER A 91 -17.60 -19.16 -27.80
N ALA A 92 -17.26 -18.15 -27.00
CA ALA A 92 -18.13 -17.03 -26.69
C ALA A 92 -18.04 -15.89 -27.73
N ILE A 93 -17.11 -15.98 -28.69
CA ILE A 93 -16.85 -14.88 -29.63
C ILE A 93 -17.62 -15.09 -30.94
N PRO A 94 -18.53 -14.17 -31.30
CA PRO A 94 -19.20 -14.21 -32.60
C PRO A 94 -18.17 -14.21 -33.73
N THR A 95 -18.28 -15.20 -34.63
CA THR A 95 -17.36 -15.35 -35.76
C THR A 95 -18.17 -15.37 -37.05
N THR A 96 -17.76 -14.59 -38.04
CA THR A 96 -18.41 -14.59 -39.35
C THR A 96 -18.29 -15.96 -40.02
N TRP A 97 -19.31 -16.34 -40.79
CA TRP A 97 -19.35 -17.64 -41.46
C TRP A 97 -18.12 -17.84 -42.38
N ILE A 98 -17.66 -16.78 -43.06
CA ILE A 98 -16.48 -16.79 -43.93
C ILE A 98 -15.23 -17.16 -43.13
N ARG A 99 -15.03 -16.55 -41.97
CA ARG A 99 -13.88 -16.85 -41.11
C ARG A 99 -13.91 -18.30 -40.61
N ARG A 100 -15.09 -18.77 -40.18
CA ARG A 100 -15.27 -20.16 -39.76
C ARG A 100 -14.96 -21.13 -40.90
N LEU A 101 -15.44 -20.85 -42.12
CA LEU A 101 -15.19 -21.67 -43.30
C LEU A 101 -13.70 -21.72 -43.67
N LEU A 102 -13.00 -20.58 -43.57
CA LEU A 102 -11.56 -20.49 -43.83
C LEU A 102 -10.68 -20.99 -42.65
N GLY A 103 -11.29 -21.53 -41.58
CA GLY A 103 -10.57 -21.94 -40.38
C GLY A 103 -9.86 -20.77 -39.65
N MET A 104 -10.24 -19.53 -39.96
CA MET A 104 -9.68 -18.33 -39.36
C MET A 104 -10.26 -18.11 -37.97
N ARG A 105 -9.42 -17.61 -37.06
CA ARG A 105 -9.81 -17.29 -35.69
C ARG A 105 -10.66 -16.01 -35.63
N PRO A 106 -11.48 -15.85 -34.57
CA PRO A 106 -12.10 -14.55 -34.27
C PRO A 106 -11.03 -13.48 -34.13
N THR A 107 -11.36 -12.20 -34.33
CA THR A 107 -10.37 -11.12 -34.19
C THR A 107 -10.28 -10.62 -32.75
N ALA A 108 -9.19 -9.96 -32.39
CA ALA A 108 -9.06 -9.26 -31.11
C ALA A 108 -10.19 -8.22 -30.88
N SER A 109 -10.63 -7.55 -31.96
CA SER A 109 -11.79 -6.64 -31.91
C SER A 109 -13.09 -7.38 -31.58
N ALA A 110 -13.33 -8.55 -32.20
CA ALA A 110 -14.50 -9.36 -31.90
C ALA A 110 -14.48 -9.86 -30.45
N ALA A 111 -13.31 -10.27 -29.95
CA ALA A 111 -13.14 -10.61 -28.54
C ALA A 111 -13.49 -9.41 -27.63
N LEU A 112 -13.03 -8.22 -27.97
CA LEU A 112 -13.29 -7.00 -27.19
C LEU A 112 -14.78 -6.61 -27.15
N HIS A 113 -15.52 -6.77 -28.24
CA HIS A 113 -16.97 -6.53 -28.26
C HIS A 113 -17.76 -7.49 -27.35
N THR A 114 -17.23 -8.69 -27.04
CA THR A 114 -17.89 -9.59 -26.06
C THR A 114 -17.88 -9.05 -24.63
N ILE A 115 -17.02 -8.06 -24.35
CA ILE A 115 -16.88 -7.41 -23.04
C ILE A 115 -17.20 -5.90 -23.11
N ALA A 116 -18.08 -5.51 -24.04
CA ALA A 116 -18.49 -4.12 -24.23
C ALA A 116 -19.22 -3.51 -23.02
N ASP A 117 -19.75 -4.35 -22.12
CA ASP A 117 -20.26 -3.93 -20.81
C ASP A 117 -19.15 -3.39 -19.89
N LYS A 118 -17.90 -3.82 -20.12
CA LYS A 118 -16.73 -3.42 -19.33
C LYS A 118 -15.90 -2.32 -19.99
N VAL A 119 -15.94 -2.22 -21.31
CA VAL A 119 -15.06 -1.34 -22.07
C VAL A 119 -15.86 -0.57 -23.13
N PRO A 120 -15.73 0.76 -23.22
CA PRO A 120 -16.38 1.55 -24.27
C PRO A 120 -15.67 1.32 -25.61
N VAL A 121 -16.01 0.22 -26.29
CA VAL A 121 -15.26 -0.29 -27.46
C VAL A 121 -15.24 0.72 -28.60
N ASP A 122 -16.33 1.47 -28.80
CA ASP A 122 -16.48 2.42 -29.90
C ASP A 122 -15.54 3.65 -29.77
N ASN A 123 -15.01 3.90 -28.57
CA ASN A 123 -14.04 4.98 -28.33
C ASN A 123 -12.60 4.55 -28.60
N LEU A 124 -12.35 3.26 -28.84
CA LEU A 124 -11.00 2.72 -28.90
C LEU A 124 -10.42 2.71 -30.30
N THR A 125 -9.15 3.12 -30.40
CA THR A 125 -8.36 3.06 -31.62
C THR A 125 -7.30 1.97 -31.51
N LEU A 126 -7.28 1.06 -32.49
CA LEU A 126 -6.27 0.00 -32.57
C LEU A 126 -4.90 0.61 -32.88
N THR A 127 -3.93 0.35 -32.01
CA THR A 127 -2.55 0.81 -32.18
C THR A 127 -1.61 -0.38 -32.31
N ARG A 128 -0.75 -0.35 -33.33
CA ARG A 128 0.26 -1.39 -33.60
C ARG A 128 1.65 -0.76 -33.57
N ASN A 129 2.16 -0.54 -32.37
CA ASN A 129 3.51 -0.04 -32.16
C ASN A 129 4.28 -1.00 -31.23
N ALA A 130 5.42 -1.50 -31.71
CA ALA A 130 6.22 -2.48 -30.96
C ALA A 130 6.74 -1.95 -29.61
N ARG A 131 6.87 -0.63 -29.44
CA ARG A 131 7.33 -0.01 -28.19
C ARG A 131 6.22 0.18 -27.15
N LEU A 132 4.96 0.22 -27.58
CA LEU A 132 3.81 0.53 -26.70
C LEU A 132 3.69 -0.48 -25.55
N ALA A 133 3.90 -1.77 -25.84
CA ALA A 133 3.85 -2.81 -24.82
C ALA A 133 4.89 -2.60 -23.72
N HIS A 134 6.08 -2.13 -24.06
CA HIS A 134 7.14 -1.81 -23.11
C HIS A 134 6.79 -0.55 -22.30
N GLU A 135 6.32 0.51 -22.95
CA GLU A 135 5.91 1.75 -22.25
C GLU A 135 4.78 1.51 -21.24
N LEU A 136 3.76 0.72 -21.62
CA LEU A 136 2.67 0.36 -20.71
C LEU A 136 3.19 -0.47 -19.53
N LEU A 137 4.15 -1.38 -19.75
CA LEU A 137 4.78 -2.15 -18.68
C LEU A 137 5.60 -1.25 -17.74
N MET A 138 6.37 -0.29 -18.28
CA MET A 138 7.11 0.68 -17.48
C MET A 138 6.19 1.61 -16.69
N MET A 139 5.06 2.00 -17.28
CA MET A 139 4.02 2.74 -16.59
C MET A 139 3.46 1.93 -15.40
N ASP A 140 3.10 0.66 -15.62
CA ASP A 140 2.61 -0.22 -14.56
C ASP A 140 3.66 -0.37 -13.43
N GLU A 141 4.93 -0.58 -13.78
CA GLU A 141 6.02 -0.71 -12.81
C GLU A 141 6.23 0.56 -11.97
N ARG A 142 6.10 1.75 -12.57
CA ARG A 142 6.17 3.05 -11.84
C ARG A 142 5.03 3.23 -10.84
N GLN A 143 3.91 2.54 -11.01
CA GLN A 143 2.78 2.61 -10.08
C GLN A 143 2.93 1.68 -8.87
N VAL A 144 3.91 0.78 -8.87
CA VAL A 144 4.16 -0.11 -7.73
C VAL A 144 4.79 0.69 -6.59
N ILE A 145 4.07 0.79 -5.47
CA ILE A 145 4.57 1.46 -4.28
C ILE A 145 5.51 0.48 -3.57
N ARG A 146 6.80 0.86 -3.46
CA ARG A 146 7.83 0.05 -2.78
C ARG A 146 8.36 0.66 -1.49
N SER A 147 7.93 1.87 -1.16
CA SER A 147 8.45 2.63 -0.02
C SER A 147 7.30 3.07 0.87
N TYR A 148 7.42 2.77 2.17
CA TYR A 148 6.41 3.04 3.18
C TYR A 148 6.99 3.88 4.31
N LYS A 149 6.12 4.65 4.97
CA LYS A 149 6.49 5.48 6.11
C LYS A 149 5.46 5.31 7.22
N PHE A 150 5.93 5.01 8.43
CA PHE A 150 5.06 4.77 9.57
C PHE A 150 5.49 5.63 10.75
N GLY A 151 4.52 6.25 11.43
CA GLY A 151 4.78 6.97 12.66
C GLY A 151 4.96 5.99 13.83
N ILE A 152 5.89 6.26 14.75
CA ILE A 152 6.00 5.56 16.03
C ILE A 152 5.95 6.59 17.15
N CYS A 153 4.95 6.47 18.01
CA CYS A 153 4.82 7.25 19.23
C CYS A 153 5.05 6.37 20.46
N TYR A 154 5.60 6.99 21.51
CA TYR A 154 5.79 6.38 22.82
C TYR A 154 4.75 6.96 23.77
N LEU A 155 3.87 6.12 24.30
CA LEU A 155 2.87 6.48 25.31
C LEU A 155 3.39 6.07 26.69
N LYS A 156 3.87 7.06 27.45
CA LYS A 156 4.39 6.87 28.81
C LYS A 156 3.24 6.55 29.77
N ALA A 157 3.54 5.85 30.85
CA ALA A 157 2.61 5.60 31.95
C ALA A 157 1.88 6.89 32.38
N GLY A 158 0.55 6.81 32.56
CA GLY A 158 -0.33 7.91 32.94
C GLY A 158 -0.84 8.77 31.77
N GLN A 159 -0.22 8.71 30.58
CA GLN A 159 -0.66 9.49 29.42
C GLN A 159 -1.84 8.83 28.71
N THR A 160 -2.76 9.65 28.19
CA THR A 160 -3.99 9.16 27.55
C THR A 160 -4.31 9.82 26.21
N THR A 161 -3.52 10.80 25.77
CA THR A 161 -3.81 11.61 24.58
C THR A 161 -2.65 11.72 23.59
N GLU A 162 -2.99 12.01 22.32
CA GLU A 162 -2.03 12.28 21.24
C GLU A 162 -1.06 13.41 21.60
N THR A 163 -1.54 14.49 22.24
CA THR A 163 -0.69 15.62 22.61
C THR A 163 0.38 15.22 23.61
N GLU A 164 0.03 14.50 24.67
CA GLU A 164 0.97 14.07 25.71
C GLU A 164 2.06 13.15 25.16
N MET A 165 1.69 12.17 24.31
CA MET A 165 2.67 11.23 23.77
C MET A 165 3.68 11.88 22.82
N LEU A 166 3.31 12.96 22.13
CA LEU A 166 4.18 13.69 21.20
C LEU A 166 5.20 14.60 21.92
N GLU A 167 4.98 14.87 23.22
CA GLU A 167 5.88 15.67 24.05
C GLU A 167 7.04 14.85 24.63
N ASN A 168 6.98 13.53 24.57
CA ASN A 168 8.04 12.68 25.11
C ASN A 168 9.33 12.80 24.28
N ASP A 169 10.46 12.95 24.98
CA ASP A 169 11.79 12.97 24.39
C ASP A 169 12.47 11.60 24.47
N TRP A 170 13.53 11.40 23.68
CA TRP A 170 14.23 10.13 23.55
C TRP A 170 14.76 9.61 24.89
N GLU A 171 15.28 10.52 25.72
CA GLU A 171 15.88 10.26 27.02
C GLU A 171 14.89 9.59 27.99
N ASP A 172 13.61 9.97 27.90
CA ASP A 172 12.52 9.49 28.78
C ASP A 172 11.91 8.15 28.34
N THR A 173 12.38 7.57 27.24
CA THR A 173 11.85 6.31 26.71
C THR A 173 12.33 5.09 27.49
N SER A 174 11.43 4.13 27.70
CA SER A 174 11.74 2.91 28.45
C SER A 174 12.66 1.95 27.69
N PRO A 175 13.38 1.06 28.40
CA PRO A 175 14.11 -0.04 27.77
C PRO A 175 13.23 -0.94 26.88
N ALA A 176 11.96 -1.14 27.25
CA ALA A 176 11.02 -1.95 26.48
C ALA A 176 10.70 -1.29 25.12
N PHE A 177 10.52 0.03 25.08
CA PHE A 177 10.34 0.78 23.84
C PHE A 177 11.59 0.68 22.95
N ARG A 178 12.78 0.86 23.53
CA ARG A 178 14.04 0.75 22.78
C ARG A 178 14.23 -0.65 22.19
N LYS A 179 13.91 -1.70 22.97
CA LYS A 179 13.89 -3.09 22.48
C LYS A 179 12.90 -3.29 21.34
N PHE A 180 11.74 -2.65 21.37
CA PHE A 180 10.78 -2.69 20.26
C PHE A 180 11.34 -2.03 19.00
N LEU A 181 12.03 -0.89 19.12
CA LEU A 181 12.66 -0.23 17.99
C LEU A 181 13.74 -1.11 17.35
N ASP A 182 14.59 -1.74 18.16
CA ASP A 182 15.63 -2.67 17.69
C ASP A 182 15.02 -3.94 17.07
N PHE A 183 13.84 -4.35 17.53
CA PHE A 183 13.08 -5.46 16.95
C PHE A 183 12.48 -5.12 15.58
N ILE A 184 11.86 -3.95 15.42
CA ILE A 184 11.11 -3.64 14.20
C ILE A 184 12.04 -3.23 13.03
N GLY A 185 13.18 -2.61 13.34
CA GLY A 185 14.13 -2.15 12.33
C GLY A 185 15.52 -1.86 12.88
N GLU A 186 16.36 -1.33 11.99
CA GLU A 186 17.74 -0.93 12.28
C GLU A 186 17.81 0.57 12.52
N ARG A 187 18.57 0.99 13.53
CA ARG A 187 18.86 2.41 13.75
C ARG A 187 19.87 2.89 12.71
N ILE A 188 19.50 3.91 11.95
CA ILE A 188 20.34 4.50 10.90
C ILE A 188 20.70 5.95 11.21
N ARG A 189 21.85 6.41 10.72
CA ARG A 189 22.22 7.82 10.67
C ARG A 189 21.52 8.50 9.49
N LEU A 190 20.86 9.63 9.72
CA LEU A 190 20.13 10.35 8.67
C LEU A 190 21.06 11.13 7.74
N LYS A 191 22.04 11.87 8.29
CA LYS A 191 23.03 12.59 7.47
C LYS A 191 23.78 11.64 6.55
N GLY A 192 23.67 11.85 5.24
CA GLY A 192 24.28 11.01 4.22
C GLY A 192 23.51 9.72 3.88
N TRP A 193 22.31 9.51 4.42
CA TRP A 193 21.47 8.35 4.10
C TRP A 193 21.09 8.32 2.62
N LYS A 194 21.27 7.16 1.99
CA LYS A 194 21.02 6.95 0.54
C LYS A 194 19.73 6.19 0.23
N GLY A 195 19.11 5.56 1.23
CA GLY A 195 17.85 4.84 1.05
C GLY A 195 16.63 5.78 1.04
N TYR A 196 15.43 5.19 1.02
CA TYR A 196 14.20 5.95 1.18
C TYR A 196 14.22 6.79 2.48
N ARG A 197 13.98 8.10 2.36
CA ARG A 197 14.08 9.05 3.48
C ARG A 197 12.74 9.52 4.06
N ALA A 198 11.62 9.19 3.42
CA ALA A 198 10.27 9.58 3.83
C ALA A 198 10.03 11.07 4.17
N GLY A 199 10.86 11.97 3.66
CA GLY A 199 10.77 13.41 3.97
C GLY A 199 11.62 13.86 5.16
N LEU A 200 12.37 12.97 5.81
CA LEU A 200 13.40 13.32 6.77
C LEU A 200 14.59 14.03 6.08
N ASP A 201 15.25 14.90 6.83
CA ASP A 201 16.46 15.60 6.41
C ASP A 201 17.67 14.67 6.49
N VAL A 202 18.37 14.54 5.35
CA VAL A 202 19.57 13.72 5.19
C VAL A 202 20.83 14.57 4.96
N ARG A 203 20.72 15.89 5.08
CA ARG A 203 21.81 16.85 4.84
C ARG A 203 22.31 17.49 6.13
N GLU A 204 21.41 18.07 6.94
CA GLU A 204 21.78 18.98 8.03
C GLU A 204 21.12 18.64 9.38
N ASP A 205 20.58 17.43 9.55
CA ASP A 205 19.97 16.90 10.78
C ASP A 205 18.74 17.66 11.32
N HIS A 206 18.04 18.47 10.49
CA HIS A 206 16.87 19.23 10.95
C HIS A 206 15.71 18.36 11.46
N THR A 207 15.67 17.09 11.07
CA THR A 207 14.67 16.11 11.53
C THR A 207 15.27 15.06 12.45
N GLY A 208 16.34 15.43 13.17
CA GLY A 208 17.06 14.54 14.08
C GLY A 208 18.27 13.91 13.41
N THR A 209 19.08 13.26 14.22
CA THR A 209 20.34 12.66 13.77
C THR A 209 20.18 11.23 13.27
N HIS A 210 19.20 10.51 13.82
CA HIS A 210 18.97 9.10 13.57
C HIS A 210 17.47 8.82 13.43
N SER A 211 17.17 7.68 12.81
CA SER A 211 15.83 7.13 12.71
C SER A 211 15.91 5.60 12.72
N VAL A 212 14.77 4.92 12.61
CA VAL A 212 14.68 3.47 12.45
C VAL A 212 14.23 3.17 11.03
N PHE A 213 14.90 2.20 10.40
CA PHE A 213 14.64 1.79 9.03
C PHE A 213 14.50 0.27 8.96
N ALA A 214 13.58 -0.22 8.14
CA ALA A 214 13.47 -1.64 7.86
C ALA A 214 13.42 -1.90 6.36
N ARG A 215 14.05 -3.00 5.94
CA ARG A 215 13.86 -3.60 4.63
C ARG A 215 13.11 -4.92 4.80
N LEU A 216 12.07 -5.10 3.99
CA LEU A 216 11.33 -6.35 3.87
C LEU A 216 11.29 -6.71 2.37
N GLN A 217 12.05 -7.72 1.96
CA GLN A 217 12.25 -8.03 0.54
C GLN A 217 12.73 -6.79 -0.24
N ASN A 218 11.97 -6.34 -1.25
CA ASN A 218 12.23 -5.14 -2.03
C ASN A 218 11.43 -3.91 -1.56
N TYR A 219 10.85 -3.97 -0.35
CA TYR A 219 10.15 -2.87 0.31
C TYR A 219 11.04 -2.17 1.32
N GLU A 220 11.01 -0.85 1.30
CA GLU A 220 11.71 0.00 2.26
C GLU A 220 10.72 0.69 3.18
N VAL A 221 10.95 0.62 4.49
CA VAL A 221 10.09 1.23 5.51
C VAL A 221 10.93 2.19 6.34
N MET A 222 10.56 3.47 6.31
CA MET A 222 11.14 4.50 7.19
C MET A 222 10.20 4.76 8.35
N PHE A 223 10.72 4.77 9.58
CA PHE A 223 9.91 5.05 10.76
C PHE A 223 10.12 6.48 11.24
N HIS A 224 9.05 7.27 11.29
CA HIS A 224 9.08 8.55 11.98
C HIS A 224 8.92 8.28 13.48
N VAL A 225 10.04 8.12 14.19
CA VAL A 225 10.04 7.86 15.64
C VAL A 225 9.91 9.18 16.38
N ALA A 226 8.74 9.47 16.94
CA ALA A 226 8.44 10.79 17.52
C ALA A 226 9.46 11.25 18.59
N PRO A 227 9.91 10.40 19.54
CA PRO A 227 10.95 10.79 20.49
C PRO A 227 12.33 11.08 19.87
N MET A 228 12.63 10.56 18.67
CA MET A 228 13.92 10.78 17.97
C MET A 228 13.90 12.01 17.07
N LEU A 229 12.71 12.55 16.78
CA LEU A 229 12.57 13.84 16.10
C LEU A 229 12.93 14.96 17.09
N PRO A 230 13.55 16.07 16.65
CA PRO A 230 13.98 17.13 17.54
C PRO A 230 12.85 17.63 18.43
N GLY A 231 13.09 17.59 19.74
CA GLY A 231 12.23 18.14 20.78
C GLY A 231 12.73 19.52 21.19
N ARG A 232 11.78 20.43 21.47
CA ARG A 232 11.94 21.75 22.10
C ARG A 232 13.17 22.60 21.71
N ILE A 233 12.93 23.59 20.84
CA ILE A 233 13.51 24.94 20.96
C ILE A 233 12.44 26.03 20.76
N THR A 234 11.41 25.84 19.93
CA THR A 234 10.30 26.81 19.71
C THR A 234 8.98 26.14 19.31
N ASP A 235 7.86 26.87 19.36
CA ASP A 235 6.53 26.41 18.90
C ASP A 235 6.52 25.88 17.45
N GLY A 236 7.44 26.35 16.60
CA GLY A 236 7.61 25.86 15.23
C GLY A 236 8.03 24.40 15.13
N GLN A 237 8.84 23.89 16.06
CA GLN A 237 9.34 22.51 16.01
C GLN A 237 8.32 21.47 16.51
N ARG A 238 7.36 21.89 17.36
CA ARG A 238 6.19 21.06 17.72
C ARG A 238 5.31 20.79 16.50
N ILE A 239 5.22 21.76 15.60
CA ILE A 239 4.54 21.60 14.31
C ILE A 239 5.26 20.55 13.46
N ASP A 240 6.58 20.45 13.51
CA ASP A 240 7.35 19.50 12.68
C ASP A 240 7.16 18.04 13.13
N ARG A 241 7.21 17.72 14.43
CA ARG A 241 6.87 16.37 14.92
C ARG A 241 5.46 15.97 14.48
N LYS A 242 4.49 16.86 14.72
CA LYS A 242 3.09 16.64 14.31
C LYS A 242 2.93 16.57 12.79
N ARG A 243 3.76 17.28 12.03
CA ARG A 243 3.76 17.26 10.56
C ARG A 243 4.27 15.93 10.02
N HIS A 244 5.29 15.32 10.61
CA HIS A 244 5.75 14.00 10.17
C HIS A 244 4.72 12.93 10.57
N ILE A 245 4.47 12.77 11.88
CA ILE A 245 3.60 11.74 12.45
C ILE A 245 2.15 11.87 11.97
N GLY A 246 1.64 13.09 11.95
CA GLY A 246 0.28 13.38 11.50
C GLY A 246 0.09 13.22 10.00
N ASN A 247 1.15 13.07 9.20
CA ASN A 247 1.05 12.79 7.75
C ASN A 247 1.38 11.33 7.40
N ASP A 248 1.48 10.45 8.40
CA ASP A 248 1.63 9.03 8.18
C ASP A 248 0.27 8.34 8.20
N ILE A 249 0.09 7.35 7.32
CA ILE A 249 -1.18 6.63 7.25
C ILE A 249 -1.32 5.67 8.42
N VAL A 250 -0.21 5.01 8.76
CA VAL A 250 -0.13 4.07 9.87
C VAL A 250 0.64 4.71 11.01
N LEU A 251 0.02 4.71 12.19
CA LEU A 251 0.60 5.20 13.43
C LEU A 251 0.73 4.05 14.42
N ILE A 252 1.96 3.75 14.83
CA ILE A 252 2.26 2.79 15.88
C ILE A 252 2.32 3.55 17.20
N ILE A 253 1.57 3.09 18.21
CA ILE A 253 1.59 3.64 19.56
C ILE A 253 2.10 2.54 20.50
N PHE A 254 3.33 2.71 20.97
CA PHE A 254 3.88 1.82 21.98
C PHE A 254 3.37 2.24 23.36
N GLN A 255 2.55 1.40 23.99
CA GLN A 255 2.05 1.60 25.35
C GLN A 255 3.01 0.95 26.34
N ASP A 256 3.72 1.78 27.11
CA ASP A 256 4.74 1.31 28.04
C ASP A 256 4.14 0.54 29.23
N ASP A 257 3.06 1.10 29.79
CA ASP A 257 2.26 0.45 30.82
C ASP A 257 0.77 0.45 30.42
N PRO A 258 0.24 -0.69 29.93
CA PRO A 258 -1.15 -0.79 29.53
C PRO A 258 -2.13 -0.70 30.71
N SER A 259 -1.67 -0.75 31.96
CA SER A 259 -2.51 -0.59 33.16
C SER A 259 -2.63 0.87 33.65
N SER A 260 -1.79 1.76 33.13
CA SER A 260 -1.61 3.13 33.66
C SER A 260 -2.59 4.17 33.11
N GLY A 261 -3.46 3.79 32.16
CA GLY A 261 -4.43 4.69 31.56
C GLY A 261 -4.84 4.23 30.17
N ALA A 262 -6.13 4.38 29.85
CA ALA A 262 -6.65 4.00 28.55
C ALA A 262 -6.41 5.12 27.52
N PHE A 263 -5.68 4.84 26.44
CA PHE A 263 -5.47 5.82 25.38
C PHE A 263 -6.80 6.16 24.68
N ARG A 264 -7.09 7.45 24.49
CA ARG A 264 -8.34 7.92 23.89
C ARG A 264 -8.15 8.11 22.38
N LEU A 265 -8.78 7.27 21.57
CA LEU A 265 -8.69 7.40 20.10
C LEU A 265 -9.28 8.72 19.59
N SER A 266 -10.20 9.34 20.33
CA SER A 266 -10.73 10.68 20.02
C SER A 266 -9.67 11.77 20.07
N SER A 267 -8.55 11.54 20.76
CA SER A 267 -7.43 12.48 20.84
C SER A 267 -6.65 12.59 19.52
N ILE A 268 -6.69 11.56 18.67
CA ILE A 268 -6.02 11.58 17.37
C ILE A 268 -6.75 12.53 16.43
N ARG A 269 -6.12 13.64 16.06
CA ARG A 269 -6.75 14.69 15.23
C ARG A 269 -6.41 14.57 13.75
N SER A 270 -5.39 13.82 13.39
CA SER A 270 -4.97 13.71 12.00
C SER A 270 -6.06 13.11 11.11
N LYS A 271 -6.23 13.70 9.92
CA LYS A 271 -7.04 13.15 8.84
C LYS A 271 -6.32 12.05 8.05
N GLN A 272 -5.00 11.90 8.21
CA GLN A 272 -4.21 10.93 7.47
C GLN A 272 -3.97 9.63 8.23
N ASN A 273 -3.94 9.65 9.57
CA ASN A 273 -3.85 8.40 10.34
C ASN A 273 -5.14 7.58 10.09
N HIS A 274 -5.05 6.49 9.34
CA HIS A 274 -6.15 5.57 9.04
C HIS A 274 -5.98 4.22 9.72
N ILE A 275 -4.77 3.89 10.18
CA ILE A 275 -4.47 2.67 10.92
C ILE A 275 -3.71 3.05 12.17
N ILE A 276 -4.26 2.71 13.33
CA ILE A 276 -3.56 2.82 14.61
C ILE A 276 -3.15 1.42 15.06
N CYS A 277 -1.86 1.18 15.25
CA CYS A 277 -1.32 -0.06 15.76
C CYS A 277 -0.81 0.16 17.17
N PHE A 278 -1.53 -0.32 18.17
CA PHE A 278 -1.02 -0.33 19.53
C PHE A 278 -0.12 -1.54 19.73
N VAL A 279 0.98 -1.33 20.45
CA VAL A 279 1.97 -2.34 20.81
C VAL A 279 2.25 -2.19 22.30
N SER A 280 2.27 -3.29 23.05
CA SER A 280 2.67 -3.27 24.46
C SER A 280 3.53 -4.48 24.81
N PRO A 281 4.51 -4.34 25.71
CA PRO A 281 5.33 -5.48 26.13
C PRO A 281 4.45 -6.56 26.78
N LYS A 282 4.62 -7.82 26.37
CA LYS A 282 3.89 -8.97 26.92
C LYS A 282 4.78 -10.21 26.91
N ASN A 283 5.04 -10.78 28.08
CA ASN A 283 5.96 -11.90 28.24
C ASN A 283 7.33 -11.56 27.62
N ASN A 284 7.84 -12.42 26.73
CA ASN A 284 9.08 -12.18 25.97
C ASN A 284 8.87 -11.50 24.60
N GLY A 285 7.65 -11.02 24.33
CA GLY A 285 7.25 -10.45 23.05
C GLY A 285 6.37 -9.21 23.19
N PHE A 286 5.47 -9.02 22.24
CA PHE A 286 4.58 -7.86 22.18
C PHE A 286 3.14 -8.30 21.96
N GLU A 287 2.23 -7.75 22.74
CA GLU A 287 0.79 -7.77 22.41
C GLU A 287 0.55 -6.71 21.32
N LEU A 288 -0.41 -6.97 20.43
CA LEU A 288 -0.85 -6.08 19.35
C LEU A 288 -2.35 -5.78 19.47
N LEU A 289 -2.74 -4.56 19.14
CA LEU A 289 -4.13 -4.20 18.88
C LEU A 289 -4.17 -3.26 17.67
N ILE A 290 -4.92 -3.61 16.65
CA ILE A 290 -5.02 -2.81 15.43
C ILE A 290 -6.39 -2.15 15.37
N SER A 291 -6.40 -0.84 15.15
CA SER A 291 -7.61 -0.04 15.02
C SER A 291 -7.61 0.72 13.69
N PRO A 292 -8.19 0.15 12.62
CA PRO A 292 -8.38 0.85 11.37
C PRO A 292 -9.59 1.79 11.43
N ARG A 293 -9.61 2.80 10.55
CA ARG A 293 -10.85 3.52 10.25
C ARG A 293 -11.84 2.61 9.54
N LYS A 294 -13.15 2.83 9.75
CA LYS A 294 -14.26 2.05 9.16
C LYS A 294 -14.23 1.96 7.63
N GLU A 295 -13.70 2.99 6.98
CA GLU A 295 -13.58 3.06 5.52
C GLU A 295 -12.43 2.22 4.95
N VAL A 296 -11.53 1.74 5.81
CA VAL A 296 -10.42 0.87 5.40
C VAL A 296 -10.93 -0.56 5.30
N PRO A 297 -10.86 -1.19 4.11
CA PRO A 297 -11.28 -2.57 3.96
C PRO A 297 -10.39 -3.53 4.76
N TYR A 298 -10.87 -4.76 4.92
CA TYR A 298 -10.10 -5.83 5.55
C TYR A 298 -8.72 -6.03 4.92
N PHE A 299 -7.72 -6.39 5.74
CA PHE A 299 -6.36 -6.68 5.28
C PHE A 299 -5.66 -7.76 6.12
N THR A 300 -4.94 -8.62 5.41
CA THR A 300 -4.14 -9.72 5.94
C THR A 300 -2.71 -9.27 6.27
N PRO A 301 -1.95 -10.04 7.07
CA PRO A 301 -2.35 -11.26 7.77
C PRO A 301 -3.34 -11.03 8.91
N ASP A 302 -4.04 -12.07 9.31
CA ASP A 302 -5.00 -12.05 10.40
C ASP A 302 -4.25 -11.98 11.74
N LEU A 303 -4.79 -11.25 12.73
CA LEU A 303 -4.15 -11.21 14.06
C LEU A 303 -4.38 -12.55 14.77
N PRO A 304 -3.35 -13.15 15.40
CA PRO A 304 -3.54 -14.38 16.18
C PRO A 304 -4.42 -14.13 17.41
N GLU A 305 -4.97 -15.20 17.98
CA GLU A 305 -5.64 -15.17 19.27
C GLU A 305 -4.92 -16.10 20.27
N PRO A 306 -4.30 -15.57 21.34
CA PRO A 306 -4.18 -14.14 21.69
C PRO A 306 -3.31 -13.34 20.70
N PRO A 307 -3.50 -12.01 20.56
CA PRO A 307 -2.78 -11.18 19.60
C PRO A 307 -1.36 -10.83 20.07
N VAL A 308 -0.56 -11.87 20.34
CA VAL A 308 0.81 -11.75 20.85
C VAL A 308 1.79 -12.26 19.80
N ILE A 309 2.84 -11.50 19.54
CA ILE A 309 3.95 -11.86 18.65
C ILE A 309 5.25 -11.97 19.45
N GLY A 310 6.20 -12.77 18.95
CA GLY A 310 7.54 -12.90 19.53
C GLY A 310 8.45 -11.74 19.16
N THR A 311 9.76 -11.93 19.39
CA THR A 311 10.83 -10.99 19.02
C THR A 311 11.76 -11.54 17.94
N ASP A 312 11.38 -12.67 17.34
CA ASP A 312 12.12 -13.32 16.25
C ASP A 312 11.83 -12.68 14.88
N ALA A 313 12.59 -13.09 13.86
CA ALA A 313 12.46 -12.58 12.50
C ALA A 313 11.06 -12.80 11.89
N THR A 314 10.41 -13.92 12.17
CA THR A 314 9.07 -14.23 11.66
C THR A 314 8.05 -13.27 12.25
N SER A 315 8.15 -13.01 13.55
CA SER A 315 7.31 -12.04 14.26
C SER A 315 7.51 -10.61 13.73
N ARG A 316 8.76 -10.22 13.44
CA ARG A 316 9.10 -8.94 12.82
C ARG A 316 8.49 -8.81 11.43
N GLU A 317 8.67 -9.82 10.58
CA GLU A 317 8.11 -9.85 9.24
C GLU A 317 6.59 -9.79 9.27
N PHE A 318 5.93 -10.55 10.15
CA PHE A 318 4.47 -10.51 10.31
C PHE A 318 3.97 -9.10 10.61
N LEU A 319 4.62 -8.37 11.53
CA LEU A 319 4.20 -7.01 11.86
C LEU A 319 4.41 -6.07 10.67
N LEU A 320 5.56 -6.11 9.99
CA LEU A 320 5.80 -5.30 8.80
C LEU A 320 4.78 -5.60 7.69
N HIS A 321 4.45 -6.87 7.46
CA HIS A 321 3.39 -7.29 6.54
C HIS A 321 2.04 -6.67 6.90
N LYS A 322 1.64 -6.75 8.18
CA LYS A 322 0.37 -6.21 8.68
C LYS A 322 0.28 -4.69 8.47
N LEU A 323 1.37 -3.96 8.75
CA LEU A 323 1.42 -2.51 8.60
C LEU A 323 1.37 -2.08 7.11
N ILE A 324 2.16 -2.73 6.24
CA ILE A 324 2.19 -2.45 4.80
C ILE A 324 0.83 -2.73 4.17
N ASN A 325 0.22 -3.87 4.48
CA ASN A 325 -1.10 -4.20 3.95
C ASN A 325 -2.21 -3.32 4.52
N GLY A 326 -2.08 -2.87 5.78
CA GLY A 326 -2.95 -1.85 6.37
C GLY A 326 -2.88 -0.52 5.61
N GLU A 327 -1.68 -0.04 5.29
CA GLU A 327 -1.52 1.17 4.47
C GLU A 327 -2.13 0.97 3.07
N ARG A 328 -1.86 -0.15 2.41
CA ARG A 328 -2.43 -0.45 1.08
C ARG A 328 -3.94 -0.52 1.07
N ALA A 329 -4.54 -1.10 2.11
CA ALA A 329 -5.99 -1.13 2.25
C ALA A 329 -6.56 0.28 2.38
N SER A 330 -5.85 1.17 3.08
CA SER A 330 -6.27 2.56 3.24
C SER A 330 -6.37 3.31 1.91
N TYR A 331 -5.64 2.91 0.86
CA TYR A 331 -5.70 3.55 -0.45
C TYR A 331 -7.09 3.51 -1.10
N LYS A 332 -7.97 2.64 -0.63
CA LYS A 332 -9.39 2.57 -1.03
C LYS A 332 -10.26 3.62 -0.34
N ALA A 333 -9.77 4.27 0.72
CA ALA A 333 -10.46 5.35 1.39
C ALA A 333 -10.53 6.60 0.48
N PRO A 334 -11.63 7.37 0.50
CA PRO A 334 -11.86 8.46 -0.46
C PRO A 334 -10.75 9.52 -0.54
N ILE A 335 -10.12 9.83 0.60
CA ILE A 335 -9.05 10.85 0.70
C ILE A 335 -7.76 10.45 -0.04
N PHE A 336 -7.53 9.15 -0.22
CA PHE A 336 -6.35 8.62 -0.91
C PHE A 336 -6.67 8.14 -2.33
N ALA A 337 -7.83 7.51 -2.51
CA ALA A 337 -8.27 6.97 -3.79
C ALA A 337 -8.21 8.04 -4.90
N SER A 338 -8.74 9.23 -4.64
CA SER A 338 -8.71 10.36 -5.59
C SER A 338 -7.30 10.75 -6.06
N LYS A 339 -6.32 10.77 -5.15
CA LYS A 339 -4.92 11.09 -5.47
C LYS A 339 -4.29 10.01 -6.33
N ILE A 340 -4.54 8.75 -6.00
CA ILE A 340 -4.01 7.59 -6.74
C ILE A 340 -4.63 7.55 -8.14
N THR A 341 -5.95 7.68 -8.24
CA THR A 341 -6.68 7.75 -9.52
C THR A 341 -6.14 8.88 -10.39
N ARG A 342 -5.90 10.07 -9.83
CA ARG A 342 -5.34 11.20 -10.58
C ARG A 342 -3.94 10.90 -11.11
N THR A 343 -3.04 10.36 -10.28
CA THR A 343 -1.68 9.98 -10.72
C THR A 343 -1.74 8.93 -11.83
N ARG A 344 -2.58 7.90 -11.68
CA ARG A 344 -2.80 6.89 -12.72
C ARG A 344 -3.31 7.50 -14.01
N SER A 345 -4.30 8.39 -13.92
CA SER A 345 -4.87 9.08 -15.07
C SER A 345 -3.81 9.87 -15.84
N VAL A 346 -2.94 10.60 -15.14
CA VAL A 346 -1.87 11.38 -15.78
C VAL A 346 -0.85 10.47 -16.47
N LEU A 347 -0.39 9.42 -15.79
CA LEU A 347 0.57 8.48 -16.36
C LEU A 347 0.02 7.74 -17.58
N LEU A 348 -1.25 7.32 -17.51
CA LEU A 348 -1.91 6.62 -18.60
C LEU A 348 -2.18 7.55 -19.79
N TYR A 349 -2.64 8.78 -19.53
CA TYR A 349 -2.82 9.80 -20.56
C TYR A 349 -1.51 10.06 -21.31
N ASP A 350 -0.41 10.29 -20.59
CA ASP A 350 0.91 10.57 -21.16
C ASP A 350 1.42 9.43 -22.07
N VAL A 351 1.17 8.17 -21.71
CA VAL A 351 1.49 7.04 -22.60
C VAL A 351 0.55 7.00 -23.80
N ILE A 352 -0.75 7.23 -23.63
CA ILE A 352 -1.71 7.14 -24.73
C ILE A 352 -1.48 8.25 -25.76
N ASP A 353 -1.29 9.49 -25.31
CA ASP A 353 -1.10 10.68 -26.16
C ASP A 353 0.12 10.55 -27.08
N ARG A 354 1.16 9.83 -26.64
CA ARG A 354 2.34 9.55 -27.47
C ARG A 354 2.11 8.52 -28.59
N TYR A 355 1.05 7.73 -28.51
CA TYR A 355 0.87 6.53 -29.34
C TYR A 355 -0.46 6.48 -30.11
N LEU A 356 -1.38 7.41 -29.85
CA LEU A 356 -2.47 7.78 -30.76
C LEU A 356 -2.00 8.87 -31.72
#